data_AF-A0A8J8EBG0-F1
#
_entry.id   AF-A0A8J8EBG0-F1
#
_cell.length_a   1.000
_cell.length_b   1.000
_cell.length_c   1.000
_cell.angle_alpha   90.00
_cell.angle_beta   90.00
_cell.angle_gamma   90.00
#
_symmetry.space_group_name_H-M   'P 1'
#
loop_
_entity.id
_entity.type
_entity.pdbx_description
1 polymer ?
#
loop_
_entity_poly.entity_id
_entity_poly.type
_entity_poly.pdbx_seq_one_letter_code
_entity_poly.pdbx_strand_id
1 'polypeptide(L)'
;MGLVFKRRGQISLEFMLVFSIMLIMLLYSVKNVGFDSNSPSSGTLAIQMALEEKSVANVIAGAIDQVYAQGPGSKVTVYAHFNLLRNSKYITSAFNVTSPQVQLLFLGTNDPLFPAGAENSVVAVAVANSTVGPVLTGSNRTGVWVQTYFLYNATSPTGFVVALNPADVPGTMKVVVEWNPAKPVLMVYNSTSETLYINIKPGA
;
A
#
# COMPACT_ATOMS: atom_id res chain seq x y z
N MET A 1 -67.17 -39.37 -22.45
CA MET A 1 -66.18 -38.86 -21.48
C MET A 1 -64.88 -38.61 -22.25
N GLY A 2 -64.62 -37.35 -22.64
CA GLY A 2 -63.50 -37.01 -23.53
C GLY A 2 -62.19 -36.89 -22.76
N LEU A 3 -61.18 -37.66 -23.17
CA LEU A 3 -59.82 -37.56 -22.64
C LEU A 3 -59.14 -36.31 -23.21
N VAL A 4 -59.05 -35.26 -22.38
CA VAL A 4 -58.28 -34.05 -22.67
C VAL A 4 -56.80 -34.39 -22.53
N PHE A 5 -56.08 -34.52 -23.66
CA PHE A 5 -54.62 -34.59 -23.65
C PHE A 5 -54.04 -33.30 -23.08
N LYS A 6 -53.43 -33.39 -21.89
CA LYS A 6 -52.68 -32.31 -21.26
C LYS A 6 -51.52 -31.93 -22.16
N ARG A 7 -51.60 -30.76 -22.84
CA ARG A 7 -50.47 -30.17 -23.59
C ARG A 7 -49.26 -30.07 -22.66
N ARG A 8 -48.30 -30.97 -22.84
CA ARG A 8 -46.97 -30.85 -22.22
C ARG A 8 -46.28 -29.70 -22.94
N GLY A 9 -45.90 -28.65 -22.22
CA GLY A 9 -45.12 -27.55 -22.77
C GLY A 9 -43.81 -28.11 -23.31
N GLN A 10 -43.75 -28.31 -24.63
CA GLN A 10 -42.54 -28.73 -25.30
C GLN A 10 -41.59 -27.54 -25.27
N ILE A 11 -40.60 -27.60 -24.39
CA ILE A 11 -39.48 -26.68 -24.40
C ILE A 11 -38.76 -26.92 -25.74
N SER A 12 -38.69 -25.88 -26.58
CA SER A 12 -37.98 -25.96 -27.85
C SER A 12 -36.52 -26.35 -27.60
N LEU A 13 -35.97 -27.24 -28.42
CA LEU A 13 -34.56 -27.63 -28.39
C LEU A 13 -33.65 -26.40 -28.45
N GLU A 14 -34.07 -25.37 -29.20
CA GLU A 14 -33.37 -24.09 -29.33
C GLU A 14 -33.28 -23.36 -27.98
N PHE A 15 -34.33 -23.43 -27.16
CA PHE A 15 -34.34 -22.81 -25.84
C PHE A 15 -33.36 -23.49 -24.89
N MET A 16 -33.29 -24.83 -24.91
CA MET A 16 -32.27 -25.55 -24.11
C MET A 16 -30.85 -25.23 -24.57
N LEU A 17 -30.63 -25.03 -25.86
CA LEU A 17 -29.32 -24.70 -26.41
C LEU A 17 -28.88 -23.29 -25.98
N VAL A 18 -29.76 -22.29 -26.11
CA VAL A 18 -29.47 -20.92 -25.65
C VAL A 18 -29.24 -20.88 -24.15
N PHE A 19 -30.06 -21.58 -23.36
CA PHE A 19 -29.89 -21.65 -21.91
C PHE A 19 -28.56 -22.32 -21.51
N SER A 20 -28.15 -23.36 -22.21
CA SER A 20 -26.89 -24.05 -21.96
C SER A 20 -25.67 -23.18 -22.30
N ILE A 21 -25.72 -22.42 -23.41
CA ILE A 21 -24.65 -21.47 -23.76
C ILE A 21 -24.58 -20.34 -22.72
N MET A 22 -25.73 -19.81 -22.27
CA MET A 22 -25.76 -18.83 -21.18
C MET A 22 -25.19 -19.41 -19.88
N LEU A 23 -25.50 -20.67 -19.54
CA LEU A 23 -24.96 -21.33 -18.35
C LEU A 23 -23.43 -21.51 -18.44
N ILE A 24 -22.91 -21.91 -19.61
CA ILE A 24 -21.47 -22.06 -19.83
C ILE A 24 -20.77 -20.70 -19.73
N MET A 25 -21.33 -19.65 -20.35
CA MET A 25 -20.80 -18.29 -20.22
C MET A 25 -20.87 -17.80 -18.77
N LEU A 26 -21.93 -18.12 -18.02
CA LEU A 26 -22.06 -17.75 -16.62
C LEU A 26 -21.06 -18.51 -15.74
N LEU A 27 -20.83 -19.80 -15.98
CA LEU A 27 -19.80 -20.58 -15.27
C LEU A 27 -18.38 -20.08 -15.60
N TYR A 28 -18.12 -19.69 -16.86
CA TYR A 28 -16.84 -19.14 -17.26
C TYR A 28 -16.65 -17.72 -16.70
N SER A 29 -17.69 -16.89 -16.74
CA SER A 29 -17.70 -15.56 -16.10
C SER A 29 -17.54 -15.68 -14.59
N VAL A 30 -18.21 -16.62 -13.92
CA VAL A 30 -18.00 -16.90 -12.49
C VAL A 30 -16.64 -17.55 -12.22
N LYS A 31 -15.93 -18.10 -13.18
CA LYS A 31 -14.52 -18.51 -12.97
C LYS A 31 -13.52 -17.39 -13.27
N ASN A 32 -13.85 -16.49 -14.18
CA ASN A 32 -12.98 -15.39 -14.62
C ASN A 32 -13.20 -14.09 -13.82
N VAL A 33 -14.40 -13.92 -13.28
CA VAL A 33 -14.87 -12.86 -12.37
C VAL A 33 -15.11 -13.41 -10.97
N GLY A 34 -15.43 -14.70 -10.83
CA GLY A 34 -15.69 -15.27 -9.51
C GLY A 34 -14.43 -15.76 -8.80
N PHE A 35 -13.99 -14.89 -7.90
CA PHE A 35 -14.12 -15.16 -6.47
C PHE A 35 -13.82 -16.60 -6.05
N ASP A 36 -12.53 -16.93 -5.88
CA ASP A 36 -12.14 -17.83 -4.79
C ASP A 36 -12.40 -17.09 -3.46
N SER A 37 -13.68 -17.08 -3.08
CA SER A 37 -14.35 -16.84 -1.80
C SER A 37 -13.79 -15.88 -0.73
N ASN A 38 -12.72 -15.09 -0.90
CA ASN A 38 -12.27 -14.17 0.16
C ASN A 38 -11.31 -13.02 -0.21
N SER A 39 -11.13 -12.67 -1.48
CA SER A 39 -10.17 -11.61 -1.86
C SER A 39 -10.49 -11.02 -3.24
N PRO A 40 -10.23 -9.72 -3.49
CA PRO A 40 -10.09 -9.21 -4.86
C PRO A 40 -9.04 -10.05 -5.62
N SER A 41 -9.07 -10.04 -6.96
CA SER A 41 -7.98 -10.63 -7.74
C SER A 41 -6.64 -10.09 -7.21
N SER A 42 -5.61 -10.94 -7.06
CA SER A 42 -4.33 -10.54 -6.47
C SER A 42 -3.75 -9.28 -7.14
N GLY A 43 -3.95 -9.14 -8.45
CA GLY A 43 -3.60 -7.94 -9.20
C GLY A 43 -4.43 -6.70 -8.82
N THR A 44 -5.75 -6.81 -8.70
CA THR A 44 -6.60 -5.70 -8.23
C THR A 44 -6.25 -5.30 -6.81
N LEU A 45 -5.99 -6.27 -5.94
CA LEU A 45 -5.61 -6.03 -4.56
C LEU A 45 -4.25 -5.34 -4.46
N ALA A 46 -3.25 -5.80 -5.21
CA ALA A 46 -1.94 -5.17 -5.29
C ALA A 46 -2.03 -3.71 -5.78
N ILE A 47 -2.91 -3.42 -6.74
CA ILE A 47 -3.17 -2.05 -7.21
C ILE A 47 -3.79 -1.20 -6.10
N GLN A 48 -4.83 -1.69 -5.41
CA GLN A 48 -5.47 -0.95 -4.32
C GLN A 48 -4.50 -0.70 -3.16
N MET A 49 -3.65 -1.67 -2.84
CA MET A 49 -2.59 -1.51 -1.86
C MET A 49 -1.55 -0.48 -2.31
N ALA A 50 -1.11 -0.52 -3.56
CA ALA A 50 -0.19 0.49 -4.10
C ALA A 50 -0.80 1.91 -4.07
N LEU A 51 -2.12 2.05 -4.24
CA LEU A 51 -2.81 3.34 -4.09
C LEU A 51 -2.84 3.81 -2.62
N GLU A 52 -3.05 2.89 -1.68
CA GLU A 52 -2.96 3.18 -0.24
C GLU A 52 -1.54 3.57 0.17
N GLU A 53 -0.53 2.79 -0.24
CA GLU A 53 0.90 3.08 -0.07
C GLU A 53 1.24 4.47 -0.59
N LYS A 54 0.79 4.80 -1.82
CA LYS A 54 0.99 6.13 -2.42
C LYS A 54 0.29 7.23 -1.63
N SER A 55 -0.93 6.98 -1.15
CA SER A 55 -1.68 7.95 -0.35
C SER A 55 -0.95 8.27 0.95
N VAL A 56 -0.50 7.25 1.67
CA VAL A 56 0.29 7.40 2.92
C VAL A 56 1.61 8.10 2.64
N ALA A 57 2.35 7.68 1.61
CA ALA A 57 3.61 8.30 1.22
C ALA A 57 3.44 9.80 0.90
N ASN A 58 2.38 10.17 0.16
CA ASN A 58 2.06 11.57 -0.14
C ASN A 58 1.73 12.38 1.11
N VAL A 59 0.98 11.82 2.06
CA VAL A 59 0.64 12.51 3.32
C VAL A 59 1.90 12.82 4.11
N ILE A 60 2.81 11.86 4.24
CA ILE A 60 4.07 12.03 4.97
C ILE A 60 5.01 13.00 4.23
N ALA A 61 5.21 12.79 2.93
CA ALA A 61 6.06 13.64 2.09
C ALA A 61 5.56 15.09 2.10
N GLY A 62 4.25 15.30 1.93
CA GLY A 62 3.63 16.62 1.99
C GLY A 62 3.80 17.30 3.35
N ALA A 63 3.76 16.55 4.45
CA ALA A 63 4.04 17.10 5.78
C ALA A 63 5.51 17.50 5.95
N ILE A 64 6.44 16.72 5.41
CA ILE A 64 7.87 17.07 5.36
C ILE A 64 8.07 18.35 4.55
N ASP A 65 7.49 18.43 3.37
CA ASP A 65 7.61 19.59 2.47
C ASP A 65 7.01 20.85 3.09
N GLN A 66 5.88 20.71 3.79
CA GLN A 66 5.26 21.82 4.50
C GLN A 66 6.16 22.34 5.63
N VAL A 67 6.74 21.46 6.45
CA VAL A 67 7.66 21.86 7.52
C VAL A 67 8.93 22.47 6.93
N TYR A 68 9.45 21.89 5.86
CA TYR A 68 10.62 22.40 5.15
C TYR A 68 10.39 23.82 4.61
N ALA A 69 9.24 24.06 3.97
CA ALA A 69 8.88 25.36 3.43
C ALA A 69 8.63 26.42 4.51
N GLN A 70 8.16 26.03 5.69
CA GLN A 70 7.88 26.94 6.80
C GLN A 70 9.12 27.36 7.60
N GLY A 71 10.19 26.57 7.57
CA GLY A 71 11.46 26.94 8.20
C GLY A 71 11.70 26.33 9.58
N PRO A 72 12.85 26.69 10.21
CA PRO A 72 13.27 26.13 11.49
C PRO A 72 12.28 26.45 12.61
N GLY A 73 11.99 25.46 13.46
CA GLY A 73 11.00 25.57 14.54
C GLY A 73 9.57 25.25 14.11
N SER A 74 9.31 25.02 12.82
CA SER A 74 8.01 24.56 12.34
C SER A 74 7.70 23.14 12.80
N LYS A 75 6.41 22.89 13.01
CA LYS A 75 5.84 21.59 13.34
C LYS A 75 4.47 21.42 12.70
N VAL A 76 4.28 20.29 12.06
CA VAL A 76 3.01 19.91 11.43
C VAL A 76 2.59 18.55 11.94
N THR A 77 1.28 18.35 12.07
CA THR A 77 0.68 17.05 12.39
C THR A 77 -0.33 16.71 11.32
N VAL A 78 -0.17 15.54 10.70
CA VAL A 78 -1.10 14.99 9.71
C VAL A 78 -1.53 13.58 10.13
N TYR A 79 -2.54 13.05 9.46
CA TYR A 79 -3.06 11.71 9.74
C TYR A 79 -2.99 10.87 8.46
N ALA A 80 -2.32 9.73 8.53
CA ALA A 80 -2.24 8.75 7.46
C ALA A 80 -3.21 7.61 7.73
N HIS A 81 -3.99 7.21 6.74
CA HIS A 81 -5.01 6.18 6.89
C HIS A 81 -4.55 4.86 6.28
N PHE A 82 -4.73 3.77 7.03
CA PHE A 82 -4.40 2.42 6.59
C PHE A 82 -5.65 1.54 6.67
N ASN A 83 -5.91 0.79 5.61
CA ASN A 83 -7.05 -0.10 5.50
C ASN A 83 -6.60 -1.51 5.09
N LEU A 84 -6.04 -1.64 3.89
CA LEU A 84 -5.62 -2.92 3.32
C LEU A 84 -4.26 -3.38 3.86
N LEU A 85 -3.35 -2.45 4.14
CA LEU A 85 -2.01 -2.75 4.68
C LEU A 85 -2.05 -3.36 6.09
N ARG A 86 -3.21 -3.35 6.75
CA ARG A 86 -3.40 -3.92 8.08
C ARG A 86 -3.72 -5.42 8.04
N ASN A 87 -4.11 -5.94 6.87
CA ASN A 87 -4.54 -7.32 6.74
C ASN A 87 -3.44 -8.19 6.12
N SER A 88 -2.83 -9.04 6.95
CA SER A 88 -1.78 -9.98 6.53
C SER A 88 -2.22 -10.89 5.36
N LYS A 89 -3.48 -11.33 5.33
CA LYS A 89 -3.98 -12.20 4.26
C LYS A 89 -4.01 -11.47 2.92
N TYR A 90 -4.37 -10.20 2.92
CA TYR A 90 -4.40 -9.39 1.71
C TYR A 90 -3.00 -9.15 1.17
N ILE A 91 -2.06 -8.83 2.04
CA ILE A 91 -0.66 -8.67 1.67
C ILE A 91 -0.09 -9.95 1.06
N THR A 92 -0.28 -11.10 1.73
CA THR A 92 0.23 -12.39 1.24
C THR A 92 -0.35 -12.74 -0.12
N SER A 93 -1.66 -12.52 -0.32
CA SER A 93 -2.32 -12.76 -1.61
C SER A 93 -1.86 -11.81 -2.72
N ALA A 94 -1.56 -10.55 -2.39
CA ALA A 94 -1.16 -9.53 -3.37
C ALA A 94 0.29 -9.68 -3.84
N PHE A 95 1.20 -9.98 -2.91
CA PHE A 95 2.65 -9.91 -3.15
C PHE A 95 3.38 -11.25 -2.99
N ASN A 96 2.66 -12.34 -2.66
CA ASN A 96 3.22 -13.67 -2.42
C ASN A 96 4.31 -13.69 -1.30
N VAL A 97 4.01 -13.00 -0.20
CA VAL A 97 4.92 -12.77 0.94
C VAL A 97 4.49 -13.65 2.12
N THR A 98 5.42 -14.40 2.71
CA THR A 98 5.13 -15.40 3.77
C THR A 98 5.15 -14.83 5.18
N SER A 99 5.91 -13.77 5.43
CA SER A 99 5.97 -13.06 6.72
C SER A 99 5.88 -11.55 6.46
N PRO A 100 4.68 -11.06 6.11
CA PRO A 100 4.52 -9.70 5.64
C PRO A 100 4.81 -8.68 6.73
N GLN A 101 5.58 -7.66 6.38
CA GLN A 101 5.79 -6.45 7.18
C GLN A 101 5.52 -5.23 6.33
N VAL A 102 4.79 -4.28 6.91
CA VAL A 102 4.60 -2.94 6.34
C VAL A 102 5.76 -2.08 6.79
N GLN A 103 6.48 -1.53 5.82
CA GLN A 103 7.66 -0.72 6.05
C GLN A 103 7.38 0.70 5.59
N LEU A 104 7.53 1.64 6.52
CA LEU A 104 7.60 3.06 6.23
C LEU A 104 9.07 3.43 6.14
N LEU A 105 9.48 4.02 5.03
CA LEU A 105 10.87 4.38 4.77
C LEU A 105 10.99 5.88 4.54
N PHE A 106 12.02 6.46 5.14
CA PHE A 106 12.49 7.80 4.80
C PHE A 106 13.94 7.69 4.35
N LEU A 107 14.17 7.81 3.05
CA LEU A 107 15.43 7.49 2.38
C LEU A 107 16.17 8.77 1.97
N GLY A 108 17.45 8.83 2.31
CA GLY A 108 18.38 9.80 1.76
C GLY A 108 18.91 9.35 0.40
N THR A 109 19.55 10.27 -0.32
CA THR A 109 20.10 10.01 -1.67
C THR A 109 21.23 8.97 -1.70
N ASN A 110 21.88 8.74 -0.56
CA ASN A 110 22.95 7.74 -0.42
C ASN A 110 22.42 6.36 0.00
N ASP A 111 21.11 6.18 0.17
CA ASP A 111 20.56 4.91 0.62
C ASP A 111 20.61 3.85 -0.51
N PRO A 112 20.98 2.59 -0.24
CA PRO A 112 20.99 1.53 -1.25
C PRO A 112 19.60 1.26 -1.87
N LEU A 113 18.52 1.57 -1.16
CA LEU A 113 17.15 1.44 -1.64
C LEU A 113 16.66 2.69 -2.37
N PHE A 114 17.49 3.72 -2.51
CA PHE A 114 17.11 4.96 -3.17
C PHE A 114 16.69 4.71 -4.63
N PRO A 115 15.47 5.11 -5.02
CA PRO A 115 14.93 4.75 -6.32
C PRO A 115 15.64 5.50 -7.45
N ALA A 116 15.94 4.77 -8.54
CA ALA A 116 16.48 5.35 -9.75
C ALA A 116 15.48 6.38 -10.33
N GLY A 117 15.90 7.64 -10.42
CA GLY A 117 15.10 8.75 -10.94
C GLY A 117 14.57 9.73 -9.89
N ALA A 118 14.79 9.48 -8.60
CA ALA A 118 14.59 10.51 -7.58
C ALA A 118 15.83 11.42 -7.47
N GLU A 119 15.61 12.70 -7.15
CA GLU A 119 16.69 13.70 -7.02
C GLU A 119 16.91 14.12 -5.56
N ASN A 120 15.85 14.09 -4.76
CA ASN A 120 15.83 14.48 -3.34
C ASN A 120 15.43 13.30 -2.46
N SER A 121 15.29 13.52 -1.15
CA SER A 121 14.84 12.47 -0.25
C SER A 121 13.46 11.94 -0.60
N VAL A 122 13.27 10.67 -0.29
CA VAL A 122 12.10 9.91 -0.68
C VAL A 122 11.43 9.34 0.54
N VAL A 123 10.11 9.48 0.60
CA VAL A 123 9.27 8.69 1.51
C VAL A 123 8.73 7.51 0.72
N ALA A 124 8.91 6.30 1.23
CA ALA A 124 8.33 5.11 0.64
C ALA A 124 7.48 4.35 1.65
N VAL A 125 6.42 3.74 1.15
CA VAL A 125 5.61 2.78 1.88
C VAL A 125 5.65 1.51 1.08
N ALA A 126 6.09 0.43 1.72
CA ALA A 126 6.31 -0.83 1.05
C ALA A 126 5.90 -1.99 1.93
N VAL A 127 5.67 -3.12 1.28
CA VAL A 127 5.54 -4.40 1.96
C VAL A 127 6.75 -5.26 1.61
N ALA A 128 7.31 -5.93 2.61
CA ALA A 128 8.39 -6.87 2.42
C ALA A 128 8.27 -8.06 3.37
N ASN A 129 9.08 -9.10 3.15
CA ASN A 129 9.27 -10.12 4.18
C ASN A 129 10.12 -9.54 5.31
N SER A 130 9.97 -10.04 6.53
CA SER A 130 10.80 -9.61 7.66
C SER A 130 12.32 -9.78 7.45
N THR A 131 12.72 -10.71 6.58
CA THR A 131 14.12 -11.02 6.26
C THR A 131 14.62 -10.44 4.95
N VAL A 132 13.72 -9.92 4.09
CA VAL A 132 14.06 -9.42 2.75
C VAL A 132 13.53 -8.00 2.65
N GLY A 133 14.40 -7.02 2.42
CA GLY A 133 14.01 -5.62 2.26
C GLY A 133 13.04 -5.40 1.09
N PRO A 134 12.39 -4.22 1.02
CA PRO A 134 11.38 -3.93 0.02
C PRO A 134 12.02 -3.68 -1.34
N VAL A 135 11.26 -3.89 -2.40
CA VAL A 135 11.67 -3.56 -3.77
C VAL A 135 10.93 -2.31 -4.21
N LEU A 136 11.63 -1.19 -4.40
CA LEU A 136 11.03 0.11 -4.74
C LEU A 136 11.08 0.44 -6.25
N THR A 137 11.81 -0.35 -7.03
CA THR A 137 12.02 -0.12 -8.47
C THR A 137 11.83 -1.40 -9.29
N GLY A 138 11.58 -1.24 -10.59
CA GLY A 138 11.38 -2.36 -11.51
C GLY A 138 9.95 -2.95 -11.51
N SER A 139 9.78 -4.05 -12.24
CA SER A 139 8.48 -4.70 -12.46
C SER A 139 7.94 -5.45 -11.25
N ASN A 140 8.82 -5.85 -10.32
CA ASN A 140 8.49 -6.65 -9.14
C ASN A 140 8.47 -5.78 -7.87
N ARG A 141 8.17 -4.48 -8.01
CA ARG A 141 8.12 -3.57 -6.87
C ARG A 141 7.02 -3.99 -5.90
N THR A 142 7.33 -3.86 -4.62
CA THR A 142 6.43 -4.16 -3.49
C THR A 142 6.14 -2.93 -2.66
N GLY A 143 6.52 -1.75 -3.15
CA GLY A 143 6.25 -0.48 -2.52
C GLY A 143 6.15 0.67 -3.50
N VAL A 144 5.57 1.76 -3.02
CA VAL A 144 5.45 3.02 -3.71
C VAL A 144 6.20 4.10 -2.96
N TRP A 145 6.84 4.98 -3.73
CA TRP A 145 7.64 6.05 -3.20
C TRP A 145 7.20 7.41 -3.75
N VAL A 146 7.46 8.45 -2.95
CA VAL A 146 7.14 9.85 -3.24
C VAL A 146 8.36 10.68 -2.87
N GLN A 147 8.80 11.53 -3.79
CA GLN A 147 9.91 12.45 -3.57
C GLN A 147 9.45 13.67 -2.74
N THR A 148 10.32 14.14 -1.87
CA THR A 148 10.19 15.36 -1.08
C THR A 148 11.05 16.49 -1.67
N TYR A 149 10.83 17.74 -1.27
CA TYR A 149 11.73 18.86 -1.56
C TYR A 149 12.93 18.93 -0.61
N PHE A 150 12.85 18.21 0.52
CA PHE A 150 13.96 18.12 1.47
C PHE A 150 15.05 17.19 0.92
N LEU A 151 16.31 17.64 0.98
CA LEU A 151 17.48 16.84 0.64
C LEU A 151 18.18 16.35 1.91
N TYR A 152 18.11 15.05 2.15
CA TYR A 152 18.89 14.31 3.13
C TYR A 152 19.97 13.50 2.39
N ASN A 153 21.22 13.89 2.56
CA ASN A 153 22.39 13.31 1.88
C ASN A 153 23.45 12.83 2.89
N ALA A 154 23.03 12.39 4.08
CA ALA A 154 23.95 11.86 5.07
C ALA A 154 24.51 10.49 4.64
N THR A 155 25.72 10.18 5.11
CA THR A 155 26.38 8.89 4.88
C THR A 155 26.08 7.87 5.99
N SER A 156 25.62 8.32 7.16
CA SER A 156 25.16 7.46 8.25
C SER A 156 24.28 8.23 9.24
N PRO A 157 23.04 7.78 9.50
CA PRO A 157 22.29 6.75 8.75
C PRO A 157 21.89 7.27 7.35
N THR A 158 21.90 6.41 6.33
CA THR A 158 21.50 6.80 4.95
C THR A 158 19.99 6.89 4.76
N GLY A 159 19.22 6.26 5.66
CA GLY A 159 17.77 6.24 5.65
C GLY A 159 17.23 5.67 6.96
N PHE A 160 15.92 5.72 7.12
CA PHE A 160 15.21 5.26 8.30
C PHE A 160 14.09 4.33 7.88
N VAL A 161 13.93 3.23 8.62
CA VAL A 161 12.91 2.21 8.37
C VAL A 161 12.13 1.98 9.65
N VAL A 162 10.81 2.08 9.55
CA VAL A 162 9.86 1.63 10.57
C VAL A 162 9.14 0.41 9.99
N ALA A 163 9.46 -0.76 10.51
CA ALA A 163 8.81 -2.02 10.14
C ALA A 163 7.73 -2.37 11.16
N LEU A 164 6.51 -2.61 10.68
CA LEU A 164 5.35 -2.97 11.47
C LEU A 164 4.79 -4.30 10.96
N ASN A 165 4.38 -5.17 11.87
CA ASN A 165 3.54 -6.29 11.44
C ASN A 165 2.16 -5.73 11.04
N PRO A 166 1.45 -6.35 10.08
CA PRO A 166 0.15 -5.85 9.62
C PRO A 166 -0.86 -5.65 10.75
N ALA A 167 -0.84 -6.52 11.77
CA ALA A 167 -1.71 -6.41 12.94
C ALA A 167 -1.40 -5.18 13.83
N ASP A 168 -0.16 -4.69 13.79
CA ASP A 168 0.31 -3.53 14.57
C ASP A 168 0.16 -2.21 13.80
N VAL A 169 -0.25 -2.27 12.52
CA VAL A 169 -0.52 -1.06 11.73
C VAL A 169 -1.85 -0.45 12.19
N PRO A 170 -1.86 0.80 12.67
CA PRO A 170 -3.08 1.45 13.16
C PRO A 170 -3.99 1.81 11.97
N GLY A 171 -5.31 1.88 12.21
CA GLY A 171 -6.25 2.34 11.17
C GLY A 171 -5.99 3.78 10.72
N THR A 172 -5.56 4.61 11.67
CA THR A 172 -5.11 5.98 11.42
C THR A 172 -3.84 6.22 12.21
N MET A 173 -2.74 6.51 11.53
CA MET A 173 -1.46 6.86 12.15
C MET A 173 -1.34 8.38 12.25
N LYS A 174 -1.01 8.88 13.43
CA LYS A 174 -0.66 10.28 13.61
C LYS A 174 0.78 10.48 13.15
N VAL A 175 1.02 11.39 12.22
CA VAL A 175 2.36 11.73 11.74
C VAL A 175 2.70 13.13 12.20
N VAL A 176 3.73 13.24 13.02
CA VAL A 176 4.24 14.50 13.55
C VAL A 176 5.59 14.77 12.89
N VAL A 177 5.64 15.81 12.08
CA VAL A 177 6.89 16.27 11.45
C VAL A 177 7.30 17.57 12.10
N GLU A 178 8.56 17.67 12.51
CA GLU A 178 9.14 18.91 13.06
C GLU A 178 10.49 19.22 12.42
N TRP A 179 10.83 20.50 12.30
CA TRP A 179 12.18 20.94 12.04
C TRP A 179 12.75 21.51 13.34
N ASN A 180 13.46 20.67 14.08
CA ASN A 180 14.21 21.06 15.26
C ASN A 180 15.72 21.03 14.95
N PRO A 181 16.39 22.20 14.80
CA PRO A 181 17.82 22.27 14.50
C PRO A 181 18.74 21.61 15.53
N ALA A 182 18.27 21.50 16.78
CA ALA A 182 19.01 20.88 17.88
C ALA A 182 18.96 19.34 17.86
N LYS A 183 18.04 18.74 17.09
CA LYS A 183 17.90 17.29 16.98
C LYS A 183 18.44 16.79 15.63
N PRO A 184 18.99 15.55 15.57
CA PRO A 184 19.37 14.94 14.29
C PRO A 184 18.12 14.63 13.45
N VAL A 185 18.32 14.39 12.15
CA VAL A 185 17.27 13.79 11.33
C VAL A 185 16.91 12.44 11.94
N LEU A 186 15.62 12.18 12.13
CA LEU A 186 15.15 10.93 12.72
C LEU A 186 13.76 10.60 12.22
N MET A 187 13.45 9.30 12.17
CA MET A 187 12.09 8.79 12.02
C MET A 187 11.88 7.67 13.04
N VAL A 188 10.92 7.83 13.94
CA VAL A 188 10.65 6.87 15.01
C VAL A 188 9.14 6.71 15.19
N TYR A 189 8.68 5.48 15.30
CA TYR A 189 7.28 5.18 15.57
C TYR A 189 7.07 4.77 17.04
N ASN A 190 6.06 5.36 17.67
CA ASN A 190 5.59 4.99 18.99
C ASN A 190 4.27 4.21 18.85
N SER A 191 4.31 2.91 19.15
CA SER A 191 3.15 2.02 19.08
C SER A 191 2.09 2.29 20.15
N THR A 192 2.47 2.87 21.29
CA THR A 192 1.51 3.18 22.37
C THR A 192 0.64 4.39 22.02
N SER A 193 1.22 5.39 21.36
CA SER A 193 0.49 6.60 20.93
C SER A 193 0.10 6.59 19.45
N GLU A 194 0.36 5.48 18.75
CA GLU A 194 0.17 5.31 17.30
C GLU A 194 0.74 6.48 16.48
N THR A 195 1.88 7.02 16.92
CA THR A 195 2.46 8.25 16.37
C THR A 195 3.81 8.01 15.71
N LEU A 196 3.93 8.40 14.45
CA LEU A 196 5.19 8.50 13.72
C LEU A 196 5.78 9.90 13.92
N TYR A 197 6.96 9.98 14.53
CA TYR A 197 7.70 11.21 14.70
C TYR A 197 8.82 11.29 13.67
N ILE A 198 8.85 12.40 12.93
CA ILE A 198 9.90 12.71 11.97
C ILE A 198 10.51 14.06 12.35
N ASN A 199 11.83 14.09 12.56
CA ASN A 199 12.56 15.34 12.63
C ASN A 199 13.35 15.52 11.33
N ILE A 200 13.21 16.68 10.70
CA ILE A 200 14.07 17.07 9.58
C ILE A 200 15.08 18.12 10.05
N LYS A 201 16.25 18.12 9.40
CA LYS A 201 17.31 19.09 9.63
C LYS A 201 17.97 19.48 8.31
N PRO A 202 17.34 20.38 7.54
CA PRO A 202 17.95 20.99 6.37
C PRO A 202 19.31 21.64 6.66
N GLY A 203 20.24 21.48 5.72
CA GLY A 203 21.59 22.07 5.79
C GLY A 203 22.54 21.38 6.79
N ALA A 204 22.20 20.18 7.24
CA ALA A 204 23.07 19.33 8.04
C ALA A 204 24.02 18.48 7.19
#